data_AF-A0A553FSL9-F1
#
_entry.id   AF-A0A553FSL9-F1
#
_cell.length_a   1.000
_cell.length_b   1.000
_cell.length_c   1.000
_cell.angle_alpha   90.00
_cell.angle_beta   90.00
_cell.angle_gamma   90.00
#
_symmetry.space_group_name_H-M   'P 1'
#
loop_
_entity.id
_entity.type
_entity.pdbx_description
1 polymer ?
#
loop_
_entity_poly.entity_id
_entity_poly.type
_entity_poly.pdbx_seq_one_letter_code
_entity_poly.pdbx_strand_id
1 'polypeptide(L)' 'MRSSRDEKQLRTDYTLDTLESKLPGNFFRLNRQILASDKAIVDYKPIENRKIEISLSPVFNENVYVSQKRASTFKRWFDH' A
#
# COMPACT_ATOMS: atom_id res chain seq x y z
N MET A 1 10.86 -20.06 -15.37
CA MET A 1 9.42 -19.71 -15.42
C MET A 1 9.19 -18.52 -14.49
N ARG A 2 9.50 -17.30 -14.96
CA ARG A 2 9.28 -16.07 -14.18
C ARG A 2 7.90 -15.56 -14.55
N SER A 3 6.91 -15.83 -13.71
CA SER A 3 5.56 -15.30 -13.90
C SER A 3 5.61 -13.79 -13.85
N SER A 4 5.47 -13.17 -15.03
CA SER A 4 5.28 -11.74 -15.20
C SER A 4 4.09 -11.31 -14.34
N ARG A 5 4.34 -10.49 -13.32
CA ARG A 5 3.26 -9.74 -12.64
C ARG A 5 2.79 -8.70 -13.66
N ASP A 6 1.83 -9.09 -14.47
CA ASP A 6 1.20 -8.24 -15.49
C ASP A 6 0.52 -7.07 -14.77
N GLU A 7 0.97 -5.85 -15.06
CA GLU A 7 0.44 -4.62 -14.46
C GLU A 7 -0.94 -4.33 -15.07
N LYS A 8 -1.97 -5.04 -14.60
CA LYS A 8 -3.35 -4.85 -15.04
C LYS A 8 -3.99 -3.68 -14.30
N GLN A 9 -4.15 -2.56 -14.99
CA GLN A 9 -4.96 -1.44 -14.51
C GLN A 9 -6.45 -1.78 -14.68
N LEU A 10 -7.12 -2.10 -13.58
CA LEU A 10 -8.56 -2.32 -13.54
C LEU A 10 -9.25 -1.04 -13.04
N ARG A 11 -10.06 -0.41 -13.90
CA ARG A 11 -10.95 0.65 -13.46
C ARG A 11 -12.15 0.03 -12.76
N THR A 12 -12.47 0.53 -11.58
CA THR A 12 -13.60 0.04 -10.80
C THR A 12 -14.43 1.21 -10.30
N ASP A 13 -15.75 1.07 -10.39
CA ASP A 13 -16.73 1.98 -9.79
C ASP A 13 -16.85 1.79 -8.27
N TYR A 14 -16.12 0.82 -7.68
CA TYR A 14 -16.11 0.61 -6.25
C TYR A 14 -15.25 1.67 -5.54
N THR A 15 -15.79 2.20 -4.44
CA THR A 15 -15.02 3.07 -3.53
C THR A 15 -13.90 2.28 -2.85
N LEU A 16 -12.80 2.95 -2.50
CA LEU A 16 -11.71 2.37 -1.71
C LEU A 16 -12.19 1.71 -0.42
N ASP A 17 -13.29 2.19 0.17
CA ASP A 17 -13.91 1.65 1.38
C ASP A 17 -14.53 0.27 1.15
N THR A 18 -15.28 0.13 0.05
CA THR A 18 -15.84 -1.16 -0.39
C THR A 18 -14.75 -2.16 -0.72
N LEU A 19 -13.67 -1.69 -1.37
CA LEU A 19 -12.51 -2.52 -1.69
C LEU A 19 -11.79 -2.97 -0.42
N GLU A 20 -11.59 -2.09 0.56
CA GLU A 20 -10.97 -2.42 1.85
C GLU A 20 -11.77 -3.51 2.58
N SER A 21 -13.10 -3.49 2.50
CA SER A 21 -13.95 -4.53 3.11
C SER A 21 -14.00 -5.85 2.34
N LYS A 22 -13.80 -5.82 1.01
CA LYS A 22 -13.83 -7.04 0.17
C LYS A 22 -12.48 -7.70 0.00
N LEU A 23 -11.40 -6.96 0.18
CA LEU A 23 -10.04 -7.46 0.01
C LEU A 23 -9.58 -8.20 1.28
N PRO A 24 -8.75 -9.24 1.12
CA PRO A 24 -8.24 -9.99 2.27
C PRO A 24 -7.36 -9.09 3.17
N GLY A 25 -7.17 -9.48 4.44
CA GLY A 25 -6.42 -8.71 5.45
C GLY A 25 -4.95 -8.40 5.11
N ASN A 26 -4.46 -8.97 4.00
CA ASN A 26 -3.17 -8.69 3.37
C ASN A 26 -3.13 -7.36 2.60
N PHE A 27 -4.20 -6.57 2.59
CA PHE A 27 -4.23 -5.24 1.99
C PHE A 27 -4.30 -4.16 3.05
N PHE A 28 -3.48 -3.13 2.90
CA PHE A 28 -3.44 -1.98 3.78
C PHE A 28 -3.57 -0.68 3.02
N ARG A 29 -4.37 0.22 3.59
CA ARG A 29 -4.58 1.54 3.04
C ARG A 29 -3.48 2.50 3.48
N LEU A 30 -2.46 2.62 2.64
CA LEU A 30 -1.29 3.48 2.86
C LEU A 30 -1.71 4.95 2.99
N ASN A 31 -2.64 5.41 2.15
CA ASN A 31 -3.20 6.76 2.22
C ASN A 31 -4.66 6.81 1.71
N ARG A 32 -5.27 8.01 1.60
CA ARG A 32 -6.68 8.13 1.18
C ARG A 32 -6.95 7.62 -0.25
N GLN A 33 -5.92 7.47 -1.08
CA GLN A 33 -6.02 7.12 -2.50
C GLN A 33 -5.39 5.76 -2.84
N ILE A 34 -4.57 5.19 -1.95
CA ILE A 34 -3.71 4.04 -2.24
C ILE A 34 -3.96 2.93 -1.23
N LEU A 35 -4.26 1.76 -1.77
CA LEU A 35 -4.36 0.49 -1.08
C LEU A 35 -3.31 -0.45 -1.66
N ALA A 36 -2.41 -0.96 -0.82
CA ALA A 36 -1.32 -1.83 -1.24
C ALA A 36 -1.33 -3.11 -0.42
N SER A 37 -0.89 -4.22 -1.03
CA SER A 37 -0.70 -5.48 -0.31
C SER A 37 0.69 -5.56 0.31
N ASP A 38 0.85 -6.36 1.37
CA ASP A 38 2.16 -6.62 2.01
C ASP A 38 3.19 -7.07 0.96
N LYS A 39 2.77 -7.92 0.02
CA LYS A 39 3.60 -8.48 -1.06
C LYS A 39 4.02 -7.47 -2.12
N ALA A 40 3.35 -6.32 -2.17
CA ALA A 40 3.69 -5.23 -3.06
C ALA A 40 4.67 -4.25 -2.41
N ILE A 41 4.84 -4.31 -1.09
CA ILE A 41 5.77 -3.43 -0.37
C ILE A 41 7.15 -4.08 -0.41
N VAL A 42 8.10 -3.37 -1.00
CA VAL A 42 9.52 -3.79 -1.06
C VAL A 42 10.24 -3.33 0.19
N ASP A 43 10.02 -2.08 0.57
CA ASP A 43 10.70 -1.44 1.69
C ASP A 43 9.88 -0.26 2.21
N TYR A 44 10.12 0.13 3.46
CA TYR A 44 9.56 1.36 4.02
C TYR A 44 10.64 2.13 4.79
N LYS A 45 10.65 3.45 4.64
CA LYS A 45 11.58 4.32 5.38
C LYS A 45 10.84 5.45 6.09
N PRO A 46 11.13 5.69 7.39
CA PRO A 46 10.61 6.86 8.08
C PRO A 46 11.23 8.12 7.48
N ILE A 47 10.40 9.13 7.24
CA ILE A 47 10.80 10.44 6.71
C ILE A 47 10.42 11.56 7.68
N GLU A 48 10.71 12.79 7.29
CA GLU A 48 10.32 13.99 8.03
C GLU A 48 8.81 14.03 8.32
N ASN A 49 8.42 14.76 9.37
CA ASN A 49 7.04 14.84 9.86
C ASN A 49 6.46 13.50 10.35
N ARG A 50 7.31 12.57 10.80
CA ARG A 50 6.92 11.24 11.30
C ARG A 50 6.07 10.46 10.29
N LYS A 51 6.19 10.76 9.00
CA LYS A 51 5.57 10.00 7.92
C LYS A 51 6.49 8.83 7.57
N ILE A 52 5.95 7.87 6.83
CA ILE A 52 6.72 6.74 6.30
C ILE A 52 6.57 6.76 4.78
N GLU A 53 7.67 6.81 4.05
CA GLU A 53 7.68 6.57 2.62
C GLU A 53 7.72 5.06 2.35
N ILE A 54 6.88 4.61 1.41
CA ILE A 54 6.71 3.21 1.05
C ILE A 54 7.22 3.00 -0.37
N SER A 55 8.12 2.05 -0.52
CA SER A 55 8.61 1.58 -1.81
C SER A 55 7.75 0.40 -2.25
N LEU A 56 7.07 0.54 -3.40
CA LEU A 56 6.20 -0.49 -3.96
C LEU A 56 6.83 -1.19 -5.17
N SER A 57 6.48 -2.46 -5.39
CA SER A 57 6.77 -3.24 -6.58
C SER A 57 5.49 -3.92 -7.09
N PRO A 58 5.03 -3.63 -8.32
CA PRO A 58 5.66 -2.77 -9.34
C PRO A 58 5.82 -1.30 -8.92
N VAL A 59 6.79 -0.61 -9.51
CA VAL A 59 7.11 0.77 -9.17
C VAL A 59 5.89 1.63 -9.42
N PHE A 60 5.37 2.23 -8.36
CA PHE A 60 4.28 3.19 -8.48
C PHE A 60 4.83 4.52 -8.99
N ASN A 61 4.14 5.15 -9.94
CA ASN A 61 4.61 6.38 -10.58
C ASN A 61 4.73 7.58 -9.61
N GLU A 62 4.15 7.46 -8.42
CA GLU A 62 4.20 8.47 -7.37
C GLU A 62 4.75 7.89 -6.06
N ASN A 63 5.47 8.70 -5.30
CA ASN A 63 5.94 8.30 -3.98
C ASN A 63 4.75 8.13 -3.04
N VAL A 64 4.67 6.98 -2.38
CA VAL A 64 3.59 6.67 -1.47
C VAL A 64 4.00 7.00 -0.04
N TYR A 65 3.23 7.87 0.61
CA TYR A 65 3.48 8.28 1.99
C TYR A 65 2.36 7.88 2.92
N VAL A 66 2.72 7.21 4.01
CA VAL A 66 1.84 6.96 5.15
C VAL A 66 1.97 8.11 6.14
N SER A 67 0.84 8.76 6.44
CA SER A 67 0.78 9.83 7.44
C SER A 67 1.17 9.34 8.84
N GLN A 68 1.69 10.22 9.71
CA GLN A 68 2.04 9.91 11.10
C GLN A 68 0.92 9.16 11.85
N LYS A 69 -0.35 9.55 11.65
CA LYS A 69 -1.49 8.90 12.32
C LYS A 69 -1.62 7.41 11.98
N ARG A 70 -1.24 7.02 10.76
CA ARG A 70 -1.27 5.63 10.28
C ARG A 70 0.08 4.95 10.33
N ALA A 71 1.17 5.68 10.55
CA ALA A 71 2.53 5.14 10.60
C ALA A 71 2.65 4.00 11.63
N SER A 72 2.10 4.19 12.84
CA SER A 72 2.10 3.16 13.89
C SER A 72 1.27 1.93 13.51
N THR A 73 0.09 2.14 12.90
CA THR A 73 -0.78 1.04 12.43
C THR A 73 -0.14 0.27 11.28
N PHE A 74 0.49 0.98 10.34
CA PHE A 74 1.21 0.39 9.22
C PHE A 74 2.35 -0.51 9.70
N LYS A 75 3.19 -0.02 10.61
CA LYS A 75 4.28 -0.81 11.18
C LYS A 75 3.77 -2.09 11.85
N ARG A 76 2.70 -1.99 12.65
CA ARG A 76 2.08 -3.16 13.29
C ARG A 76 1.47 -4.15 12.29
N TRP A 77 0.95 -3.66 11.17
CA TRP A 77 0.39 -4.50 10.12
C TRP A 77 1.49 -5.16 9.27
N PHE A 78 2.62 -4.49 9.04
CA PHE A 78 3.73 -5.03 8.25
C PHE A 78 4.63 -6.00 9.03
N ASP A 79 4.73 -5.84 10.35
CA ASP A 79 5.52 -6.71 11.24
C ASP A 79 4.78 -8.02 11.59
N HIS A 80 3.52 -8.18 11.18
CA HIS A 80 2.64 -9.30 11.52
C HIS A 80 2.47 -10.27 10.35
#